data_AF-A0A967LSA8-F1
#
_entry.id   AF-A0A967LSA8-F1
#
_cell.length_a   1.000
_cell.length_b   1.000
_cell.length_c   1.000
_cell.angle_alpha   90.00
_cell.angle_beta   90.00
_cell.angle_gamma   90.00
#
_symmetry.space_group_name_H-M   'P 1'
#
loop_
_entity.id
_entity.type
_entity.pdbx_description
1 polymer ?
#
loop_
_entity_poly.entity_id
_entity_poly.type
_entity_poly.pdbx_seq_one_letter_code
_entity_poly.pdbx_strand_id
1 'polypeptide(L)'
;MADFPGSGGPAGGRRPPTLQDLDLARLYRVLGRAAWLLLLIPLWMAVSWAHSFYTDWLWFSGVGHEDVLVTRAVAGAGLFLVGVVVVLAIALPNLYYARRATGTGPVALPESMTAENYRFARKLLGRGAVAMAALTALLLATQPATEWETVLLFLNRVPFGESDPIFGHDFAFFIFTLPALELLRAWLVAAVVTVALLVAGFYYLTSRFRMDHFAFMNQARLQAALLGAALFLLIAAGHWLSRYELLYSPTGAVYGVGHTDSVVNLPGRALLTVIAVAAAGLLAWAGIRRKSPAYLVGPVVGWFIATLLIGNAAPALFQRLRVEPSELALEREYLANNIQYTRQAYGLDQLQSRSHPARGTVDAATVAENQGTIQNVRLWDESPLLQSYNQIQFFRLYYDFLAVHTDRYTVGDELRQVMLATRELSAEKLPEEAQRWVNRHLQFTHGYGVAMSPVTEVQAGGRPT
;
A
#
# COMPACT_ATOMS: atom_id res chain seq x y z
N MET A 1 69.77 23.80 40.96
CA MET A 1 68.95 22.59 40.69
C MET A 1 67.51 23.06 40.53
N ALA A 2 66.82 22.95 39.41
CA ALA A 2 67.14 22.46 38.08
C ALA A 2 66.15 23.14 37.11
N ASP A 3 66.63 23.43 35.90
CA ASP A 3 65.87 23.99 34.78
C ASP A 3 64.73 23.08 34.33
N PHE A 4 63.56 23.66 34.07
CA PHE A 4 62.50 23.04 33.27
C PHE A 4 62.58 23.61 31.84
N PRO A 5 62.85 22.78 30.81
CA PRO A 5 62.94 23.26 29.44
C PRO A 5 61.55 23.42 28.81
N GLY A 6 61.34 24.56 28.16
CA GLY A 6 60.13 24.88 27.40
C GLY A 6 59.93 23.92 26.22
N SER A 7 58.75 23.31 26.17
CA SER A 7 58.27 22.55 25.03
C SER A 7 57.67 23.50 23.98
N GLY A 8 58.52 24.05 23.11
CA GLY A 8 58.11 24.63 21.84
C GLY A 8 57.87 23.52 20.83
N GLY A 9 56.64 23.01 20.74
CA GLY A 9 56.18 22.16 19.65
C GLY A 9 55.37 22.99 18.65
N PRO A 10 55.63 22.92 17.33
CA PRO A 10 54.81 23.63 16.36
C PRO A 10 53.42 22.98 16.34
N ALA A 11 52.40 23.76 16.68
CA ALA A 11 51.01 23.40 16.47
C ALA A 11 50.80 23.20 14.97
N GLY A 12 50.86 21.95 14.52
CA GLY A 12 50.49 21.52 13.18
C GLY A 12 48.98 21.68 12.98
N GLY A 13 48.53 22.92 12.85
CA GLY A 13 47.19 23.24 12.41
C GLY A 13 47.02 22.72 10.99
N ARG A 14 46.40 21.55 10.84
CA ARG A 14 45.89 21.09 9.54
C ARG A 14 44.88 22.13 9.06
N ARG A 15 45.29 22.95 8.08
CA ARG A 15 44.37 23.82 7.34
C ARG A 15 43.23 22.95 6.77
N PRO A 16 41.97 23.42 6.77
CA PRO A 16 40.91 22.70 6.06
C PRO A 16 41.32 22.54 4.59
N PRO A 17 41.12 21.35 3.98
CA PRO A 17 41.56 21.09 2.63
C PRO A 17 40.93 22.10 1.66
N THR A 18 41.79 22.83 0.96
CA THR A 18 41.40 23.79 -0.08
C THR A 18 41.21 23.06 -1.40
N LEU A 19 40.33 23.54 -2.30
CA LEU A 19 40.08 22.91 -3.61
C LEU A 19 41.34 22.73 -4.48
N GLN A 20 42.44 23.41 -4.15
CA GLN A 20 43.75 23.30 -4.78
C GLN A 20 44.57 22.06 -4.34
N ASP A 21 44.21 21.43 -3.22
CA ASP A 21 44.89 20.23 -2.69
C ASP A 21 44.32 18.92 -3.28
N LEU A 22 43.24 19.01 -4.06
CA LEU A 22 42.67 17.86 -4.77
C LEU A 22 43.53 17.56 -6.01
N ASP A 23 44.35 16.51 -5.90
CA ASP A 23 45.13 15.98 -7.01
C ASP A 23 44.21 15.44 -8.12
N LEU A 24 43.88 16.30 -9.08
CA LEU A 24 42.96 16.04 -10.19
C LEU A 24 43.41 14.82 -11.03
N ALA A 25 44.71 14.54 -11.10
CA ALA A 25 45.26 13.38 -11.80
C ALA A 25 45.04 12.07 -11.03
N ARG A 26 45.00 12.13 -9.69
CA ARG A 26 44.59 11.00 -8.83
C ARG A 26 43.08 10.80 -8.89
N LEU A 27 42.31 11.89 -8.86
CA LEU A 27 40.85 11.87 -9.02
C LEU A 27 40.44 11.27 -10.37
N TYR A 28 41.09 11.65 -11.48
CA TYR A 28 40.84 11.11 -12.81
C TYR A 28 41.15 9.60 -12.90
N ARG A 29 42.25 9.13 -12.30
CA ARG A 29 42.56 7.69 -12.24
C ARG A 29 41.59 6.91 -11.37
N VAL A 30 41.15 7.48 -10.24
CA VAL A 30 40.14 6.87 -9.36
C VAL A 30 38.78 6.84 -10.05
N LEU A 31 38.37 7.93 -10.72
CA LEU A 31 37.16 8.00 -11.53
C LEU A 31 37.21 7.04 -12.73
N GLY A 32 38.38 6.86 -13.36
CA GLY A 32 38.58 5.87 -14.42
C GLY A 32 38.43 4.43 -13.92
N ARG A 33 39.00 4.10 -12.75
CA ARG A 33 38.82 2.79 -12.10
C ARG A 33 37.39 2.58 -11.61
N ALA A 34 36.74 3.62 -11.09
CA ALA A 34 35.33 3.60 -10.71
C ALA A 34 34.41 3.43 -11.93
N ALA A 35 34.74 4.01 -13.08
CA ALA A 35 34.03 3.79 -14.34
C ALA A 35 34.16 2.34 -14.84
N TRP A 36 35.33 1.71 -14.67
CA TRP A 36 35.50 0.27 -14.94
C TRP A 36 34.68 -0.61 -13.98
N LEU A 37 34.66 -0.29 -12.68
CA LEU A 37 33.80 -0.98 -11.71
C LEU A 37 32.30 -0.79 -12.02
N LEU A 38 31.91 0.40 -12.48
CA LEU A 38 30.55 0.70 -12.95
C LEU A 38 30.18 -0.08 -14.22
N LEU A 39 31.14 -0.46 -15.06
CA LEU A 39 30.90 -1.34 -16.22
C LEU A 39 30.75 -2.82 -15.85
N LEU A 40 31.26 -3.25 -14.69
CA LEU A 40 31.08 -4.62 -14.21
C LEU A 40 29.65 -4.88 -13.73
N ILE A 41 28.96 -3.86 -13.23
CA ILE A 41 27.56 -3.96 -12.77
C ILE A 41 26.61 -4.40 -13.91
N PRO A 42 26.53 -3.71 -15.06
CA PRO A 42 25.65 -4.13 -16.15
C PRO A 42 26.08 -5.47 -16.76
N LEU A 43 27.38 -5.78 -16.77
CA LEU A 43 27.86 -7.10 -17.20
C LEU A 43 27.36 -8.21 -16.26
N TRP A 44 27.50 -8.03 -14.96
CA TRP A 44 26.99 -8.98 -13.96
C TRP A 44 25.46 -9.12 -14.03
N MET A 45 24.74 -8.01 -14.20
CA MET A 45 23.29 -8.03 -14.41
C MET A 45 22.90 -8.80 -15.68
N ALA A 46 23.62 -8.59 -16.79
CA ALA A 46 23.38 -9.30 -18.05
C ALA A 46 23.65 -10.80 -17.92
N VAL A 47 24.73 -11.20 -17.24
CA VAL A 47 25.05 -12.61 -16.98
C VAL A 47 24.01 -13.25 -16.06
N SER A 48 23.62 -12.58 -14.98
CA SER A 48 22.58 -13.04 -14.06
C SER A 48 21.24 -13.23 -14.77
N TRP A 49 20.85 -12.26 -15.61
CA TRP A 49 19.65 -12.34 -16.42
C TRP A 49 19.72 -13.50 -17.43
N ALA A 50 20.83 -13.65 -18.15
CA ALA A 50 21.01 -14.72 -19.14
C ALA A 50 20.97 -16.11 -18.49
N HIS A 51 21.58 -16.27 -17.31
CA HIS A 51 21.52 -17.50 -16.54
C HIS A 51 20.09 -17.83 -16.12
N SER A 52 19.35 -16.84 -15.59
CA SER A 52 17.94 -16.99 -15.20
C SER A 52 17.06 -17.35 -16.41
N PHE A 53 17.20 -16.60 -17.51
CA PHE A 53 16.46 -16.82 -18.74
C PHE A 53 16.73 -18.20 -19.35
N TYR A 54 17.99 -18.65 -19.36
CA TYR A 54 18.34 -19.98 -19.86
C TYR A 54 17.75 -21.10 -18.98
N THR A 55 17.75 -20.90 -17.66
CA THR A 55 17.14 -21.86 -16.73
C THR A 55 15.63 -21.95 -16.95
N ASP A 56 14.96 -20.81 -17.07
CA ASP A 56 13.53 -20.75 -17.41
C ASP A 56 13.27 -21.38 -18.79
N TRP A 57 14.12 -21.11 -19.78
CA TRP A 57 13.99 -21.66 -21.13
C TRP A 57 14.02 -23.19 -21.14
N LEU A 58 14.95 -23.81 -20.39
CA LEU A 58 15.00 -25.27 -20.25
C LEU A 58 13.72 -25.83 -19.63
N TRP A 59 13.14 -25.12 -18.66
CA TRP A 59 11.88 -25.54 -18.04
C TRP A 59 10.68 -25.38 -19.00
N PHE A 60 10.51 -24.21 -19.61
CA PHE A 60 9.38 -23.91 -20.51
C PHE A 60 9.40 -24.78 -21.77
N SER A 61 10.58 -25.03 -22.35
CA SER A 61 10.73 -25.96 -23.49
C SER A 61 10.42 -27.41 -23.10
N GLY A 62 10.68 -27.81 -21.85
CA GLY A 62 10.30 -29.12 -21.33
C GLY A 62 8.79 -29.34 -21.24
N VAL A 63 8.00 -28.27 -21.14
CA VAL A 63 6.52 -28.31 -21.06
C VAL A 63 5.85 -27.88 -22.39
N GLY A 64 6.63 -27.45 -23.40
CA GLY A 64 6.12 -27.00 -24.70
C GLY A 64 5.43 -25.63 -24.66
N HIS A 65 5.89 -24.74 -23.77
CA HIS A 65 5.34 -23.40 -23.57
C HIS A 65 6.39 -22.28 -23.73
N GLU A 66 7.38 -22.47 -24.59
CA GLU A 66 8.42 -21.47 -24.90
C GLU A 66 7.85 -20.10 -25.30
N ASP A 67 6.71 -20.07 -25.98
CA ASP A 67 6.04 -18.84 -26.42
C ASP A 67 5.64 -17.93 -25.24
N VAL A 68 5.28 -18.52 -24.08
CA VAL A 68 4.94 -17.77 -22.87
C VAL A 68 6.17 -17.03 -22.34
N LEU A 69 7.31 -17.71 -22.30
CA LEU A 69 8.57 -17.13 -21.85
C LEU A 69 9.05 -16.02 -22.79
N VAL A 70 8.97 -16.24 -24.11
CA VAL A 70 9.32 -15.22 -25.11
C VAL A 70 8.40 -14.01 -24.98
N THR A 71 7.09 -14.22 -24.85
CA THR A 71 6.12 -13.13 -24.69
C THR A 71 6.41 -12.30 -23.43
N ARG A 72 6.66 -12.95 -22.29
CA ARG A 72 7.06 -12.30 -21.04
C ARG A 72 8.34 -11.48 -21.22
N ALA A 73 9.37 -12.05 -21.83
CA ALA A 73 10.66 -11.39 -21.99
C ALA A 73 10.58 -10.18 -22.96
N VAL A 74 9.89 -10.34 -24.09
CA VAL A 74 9.69 -9.27 -25.08
C VAL A 74 8.84 -8.15 -24.49
N ALA A 75 7.76 -8.46 -23.78
CA ALA A 75 6.92 -7.47 -23.13
C ALA A 75 7.71 -6.67 -22.08
N GLY A 76 8.45 -7.36 -21.20
CA GLY A 76 9.30 -6.71 -20.20
C GLY A 76 10.37 -5.82 -20.83
N ALA A 77 11.08 -6.31 -21.85
CA ALA A 77 12.10 -5.53 -22.57
C ALA A 77 11.49 -4.32 -23.31
N GLY A 78 10.34 -4.50 -23.96
CA GLY A 78 9.61 -3.42 -24.63
C GLY A 78 9.17 -2.32 -23.67
N LEU A 79 8.59 -2.69 -22.53
CA LEU A 79 8.16 -1.75 -21.50
C LEU A 79 9.33 -1.03 -20.85
N PHE A 80 10.46 -1.72 -20.65
CA PHE A 80 11.70 -1.09 -20.21
C PHE A 80 12.16 -0.01 -21.20
N LEU A 81 12.23 -0.33 -22.49
CA LEU A 81 12.67 0.63 -23.51
C LEU A 81 11.72 1.83 -23.62
N VAL A 82 10.41 1.59 -23.62
CA VAL A 82 9.40 2.66 -23.61
C VAL A 82 9.54 3.53 -22.35
N GLY A 83 9.73 2.91 -21.18
CA GLY A 83 9.95 3.61 -19.92
C GLY A 83 11.17 4.52 -19.97
N VAL A 84 12.31 4.03 -20.47
CA VAL A 84 13.54 4.83 -20.65
C VAL A 84 13.28 6.03 -21.55
N VAL A 85 12.65 5.80 -22.71
CA VAL A 85 12.36 6.86 -23.69
C VAL A 85 11.48 7.94 -23.07
N VAL A 86 10.41 7.57 -22.39
CA VAL A 86 9.47 8.52 -21.79
C VAL A 86 10.14 9.32 -20.66
N VAL A 87 10.91 8.69 -19.77
CA VAL A 87 11.61 9.43 -18.70
C VAL A 87 12.65 10.40 -19.29
N LEU A 88 13.40 9.99 -20.33
CA LEU A 88 14.33 10.88 -21.01
C LEU A 88 13.63 12.02 -21.74
N ALA A 89 12.45 11.76 -22.33
CA ALA A 89 11.64 12.79 -22.98
C ALA A 89 11.16 13.86 -21.99
N ILE A 90 10.98 13.52 -20.71
CA ILE A 90 10.66 14.48 -19.64
C ILE A 90 11.94 15.15 -19.12
N ALA A 91 13.00 14.39 -18.87
CA ALA A 91 14.22 14.86 -18.20
C ALA A 91 15.09 15.77 -19.09
N LEU A 92 15.35 15.37 -20.34
CA LEU A 92 16.30 16.06 -21.21
C LEU A 92 15.86 17.49 -21.58
N PRO A 93 14.61 17.77 -21.95
CA PRO A 93 14.17 19.14 -22.21
C PRO A 93 14.27 20.04 -20.97
N ASN A 94 13.92 19.50 -19.80
CA ASN A 94 13.99 20.23 -18.54
C ASN A 94 15.44 20.57 -18.15
N LEU A 95 16.36 19.61 -18.29
CA LEU A 95 17.80 19.82 -18.06
C LEU A 95 18.43 20.75 -19.11
N TYR A 96 18.02 20.64 -20.37
CA TYR A 96 18.47 21.54 -21.44
C TYR A 96 18.08 22.99 -21.11
N TYR A 97 16.82 23.22 -20.73
CA TYR A 97 16.37 24.54 -20.32
C TYR A 97 17.12 25.04 -19.08
N ALA A 98 17.30 24.21 -18.05
CA ALA A 98 18.03 24.59 -16.85
C ALA A 98 19.49 24.98 -17.16
N ARG A 99 20.16 24.21 -18.02
CA ARG A 99 21.54 24.48 -18.47
C ARG A 99 21.66 25.75 -19.32
N ARG A 100 20.64 26.06 -20.11
CA ARG A 100 20.55 27.32 -20.88
C ARG A 100 20.31 28.51 -19.95
N ALA A 101 19.36 28.38 -19.03
CA ALA A 101 19.00 29.42 -18.05
C ALA A 101 20.19 29.81 -17.17
N THR A 102 20.96 28.83 -16.68
CA THR A 102 22.18 29.08 -15.89
C THR A 102 23.39 29.48 -16.73
N GLY A 103 23.21 29.63 -18.05
CA GLY A 103 24.29 29.84 -19.00
C GLY A 103 24.56 31.24 -19.46
N THR A 104 23.59 32.12 -19.24
CA THR A 104 23.57 33.50 -19.70
C THR A 104 23.76 34.45 -18.51
N GLY A 105 24.66 35.43 -18.63
CA GLY A 105 24.87 36.48 -17.63
C GLY A 105 26.28 36.48 -16.99
N PRO A 106 26.67 37.60 -16.35
CA PRO A 106 27.96 37.75 -15.67
C PRO A 106 28.13 36.68 -14.60
N VAL A 107 29.37 36.20 -14.42
CA VAL A 107 29.71 35.12 -13.49
C VAL A 107 30.55 35.72 -12.38
N ALA A 108 29.99 35.84 -11.17
CA ALA A 108 30.80 36.02 -9.97
C ALA A 108 31.52 34.69 -9.69
N LEU A 109 32.84 34.71 -9.62
CA LEU A 109 33.65 33.54 -9.30
C LEU A 109 34.37 33.79 -7.98
N PRO A 110 34.56 32.76 -7.14
CA PRO A 110 35.51 32.84 -6.03
C PRO A 110 36.90 33.25 -6.57
N GLU A 111 37.66 34.03 -5.80
CA GLU A 111 39.04 34.42 -6.17
C GLU A 111 39.94 33.22 -6.51
N SER A 112 39.62 32.04 -5.97
CA SER A 112 40.33 30.78 -6.23
C SER A 112 39.98 30.08 -7.55
N MET A 113 38.99 30.55 -8.32
CA MET A 113 38.52 29.90 -9.55
C MET A 113 38.77 30.75 -10.80
N THR A 114 39.59 30.25 -11.72
CA THR A 114 39.77 30.84 -13.05
C THR A 114 38.55 30.60 -13.95
N ALA A 115 38.35 31.46 -14.94
CA ALA A 115 37.26 31.32 -15.92
C ALA A 115 37.34 30.00 -16.71
N GLU A 116 38.55 29.46 -16.91
CA GLU A 116 38.77 28.18 -17.58
C GLU A 116 38.31 27.00 -16.71
N ASN A 117 38.69 26.98 -15.44
CA ASN A 117 38.26 25.98 -14.47
C ASN A 117 36.73 25.98 -14.33
N TYR A 118 36.11 27.16 -14.36
CA TYR A 118 34.64 27.28 -14.37
C TYR A 118 33.99 26.67 -15.63
N ARG A 119 34.51 26.96 -16.82
CA ARG A 119 34.00 26.36 -18.08
C ARG A 119 34.11 24.84 -18.07
N PHE A 120 35.21 24.32 -17.54
CA PHE A 120 35.41 22.88 -17.38
C PHE A 120 34.42 22.28 -16.38
N ALA A 121 34.31 22.84 -15.17
CA ALA A 121 33.37 22.40 -14.14
C ALA A 121 31.91 22.42 -14.63
N ARG A 122 31.50 23.46 -15.37
CA ARG A 122 30.17 23.56 -15.96
C ARG A 122 29.92 22.51 -17.05
N LYS A 123 30.90 22.22 -17.90
CA LYS A 123 30.82 21.12 -18.89
C LYS A 123 30.68 19.77 -18.17
N LEU A 124 31.44 19.56 -17.10
CA LEU A 124 31.38 18.34 -16.30
C LEU A 124 30.03 18.20 -15.59
N LEU A 125 29.51 19.26 -14.97
CA LEU A 125 28.18 19.28 -14.33
C LEU A 125 27.07 18.99 -15.34
N GLY A 126 27.13 19.58 -16.54
CA GLY A 126 26.16 19.30 -17.60
C GLY A 126 26.20 17.84 -18.08
N ARG A 127 27.40 17.27 -18.25
CA ARG A 127 27.57 15.85 -18.60
C ARG A 127 27.11 14.93 -17.46
N GLY A 128 27.43 15.29 -16.22
CA GLY A 128 27.01 14.58 -15.01
C GLY A 128 25.50 14.59 -14.86
N ALA A 129 24.83 15.71 -15.12
CA ALA A 129 23.36 15.79 -15.07
C ALA A 129 22.69 14.92 -16.14
N VAL A 130 23.23 14.87 -17.37
CA VAL A 130 22.73 13.97 -18.42
C VAL A 130 22.99 12.51 -18.07
N ALA A 131 24.17 12.18 -17.52
CA ALA A 131 24.48 10.83 -17.06
C ALA A 131 23.56 10.40 -15.90
N MET A 132 23.29 11.30 -14.95
CA MET A 132 22.33 11.07 -13.88
C MET A 132 20.90 10.89 -14.42
N ALA A 133 20.47 11.71 -15.40
CA ALA A 133 19.17 11.53 -16.03
C ALA A 133 19.04 10.18 -16.75
N ALA A 134 20.08 9.76 -17.46
CA ALA A 134 20.13 8.44 -18.08
C ALA A 134 20.07 7.32 -17.03
N LEU A 135 20.83 7.43 -15.94
CA LEU A 135 20.78 6.49 -14.84
C LEU A 135 19.37 6.43 -14.21
N THR A 136 18.76 7.58 -13.91
CA THR A 136 17.40 7.60 -13.35
C THR A 136 16.36 7.06 -14.33
N ALA A 137 16.54 7.26 -15.64
CA ALA A 137 15.65 6.70 -16.64
C ALA A 137 15.74 5.17 -16.68
N LEU A 138 16.95 4.61 -16.62
CA LEU A 138 17.16 3.17 -16.52
C LEU A 138 16.55 2.58 -15.24
N LEU A 139 16.73 3.26 -14.10
CA LEU A 139 16.17 2.81 -12.82
C LEU A 139 14.64 2.87 -12.81
N LEU A 140 14.04 4.00 -13.21
CA LEU A 140 12.58 4.16 -13.23
C LEU A 140 11.90 3.25 -14.27
N ALA A 141 12.57 2.91 -15.36
CA ALA A 141 12.04 2.00 -16.37
C ALA A 141 11.91 0.54 -15.89
N THR A 142 12.54 0.17 -14.78
CA THR A 142 12.43 -1.19 -14.22
C THR A 142 11.01 -1.51 -13.74
N GLN A 143 10.31 -0.55 -13.12
CA GLN A 143 8.98 -0.75 -12.57
C GLN A 143 7.92 -1.16 -13.61
N PRO A 144 7.73 -0.44 -14.74
CA PRO A 144 6.78 -0.88 -15.77
C PRO A 144 7.22 -2.19 -16.44
N ALA A 145 8.53 -2.49 -16.48
CA ALA A 145 9.04 -3.74 -17.03
C ALA A 145 8.73 -4.96 -16.14
N THR A 146 8.72 -4.79 -14.81
CA THR A 146 8.32 -5.85 -13.87
C THR A 146 6.81 -6.06 -13.87
N GLU A 147 6.04 -5.02 -14.12
CA GLU A 147 4.57 -5.01 -14.19
C GLU A 147 4.03 -5.37 -15.59
N TRP A 148 4.78 -6.19 -16.34
CA TRP A 148 4.44 -6.58 -17.71
C TRP A 148 3.08 -7.29 -17.80
N GLU A 149 2.71 -8.08 -16.79
CA GLU A 149 1.44 -8.81 -16.74
C GLU A 149 0.25 -7.84 -16.73
N THR A 150 0.29 -6.83 -15.85
CA THR A 150 -0.73 -5.77 -15.75
C THR A 150 -0.94 -5.08 -17.10
N VAL A 151 0.14 -4.77 -17.81
CA VAL A 151 0.05 -4.11 -19.13
C VAL A 151 -0.47 -5.05 -20.21
N LEU A 152 -0.02 -6.32 -20.24
CA LEU A 152 -0.52 -7.29 -21.22
C LEU A 152 -1.99 -7.61 -21.01
N LEU A 153 -2.45 -7.74 -19.75
CA LEU A 153 -3.86 -7.92 -19.41
C LEU A 153 -4.70 -6.73 -19.87
N PHE A 154 -4.20 -5.50 -19.74
CA PHE A 154 -4.88 -4.31 -20.27
C PHE A 154 -4.98 -4.31 -21.81
N LEU A 155 -3.90 -4.69 -22.49
CA LEU A 155 -3.83 -4.72 -23.96
C LEU A 155 -4.68 -5.84 -24.56
N ASN A 156 -4.78 -6.98 -23.86
CA ASN A 156 -5.51 -8.18 -24.29
C ASN A 156 -6.78 -8.43 -23.45
N ARG A 157 -7.36 -7.36 -22.88
CA ARG A 157 -8.54 -7.47 -22.01
C ARG A 157 -9.73 -8.10 -22.73
N VAL A 158 -10.47 -8.93 -21.99
CA VAL A 158 -11.71 -9.59 -22.46
C VAL A 158 -12.87 -9.11 -21.58
N PRO A 159 -14.03 -8.75 -22.15
CA PRO A 159 -15.20 -8.37 -21.37
C PRO A 159 -15.75 -9.55 -20.58
N PHE A 160 -16.23 -9.30 -19.36
CA PHE A 160 -16.93 -10.32 -18.56
C PHE A 160 -18.38 -10.48 -19.01
N GLY A 161 -18.98 -9.46 -19.62
CA GLY A 161 -20.38 -9.46 -20.04
C GLY A 161 -21.35 -9.08 -18.91
N GLU A 162 -20.82 -8.68 -17.76
CA GLU A 162 -21.56 -8.19 -16.61
C GLU A 162 -20.97 -6.85 -16.15
N SER A 163 -21.85 -5.94 -15.75
CA SER A 163 -21.50 -4.59 -15.33
C SER A 163 -21.72 -4.39 -13.84
N ASP A 164 -20.89 -3.55 -13.24
CA ASP A 164 -21.09 -3.14 -11.85
C ASP A 164 -22.34 -2.27 -11.68
N PRO A 165 -23.05 -2.38 -10.55
CA PRO A 165 -24.29 -1.63 -10.31
C PRO A 165 -24.04 -0.15 -9.98
N ILE A 166 -22.81 0.24 -9.65
CA ILE A 166 -22.49 1.59 -9.17
C ILE A 166 -22.05 2.50 -10.33
N PHE A 167 -21.10 2.05 -11.15
CA PHE A 167 -20.53 2.83 -12.25
C PHE A 167 -21.06 2.43 -13.63
N GLY A 168 -21.71 1.28 -13.77
CA GLY A 168 -22.18 0.74 -15.04
C GLY A 168 -21.07 0.25 -15.96
N HIS A 169 -19.87 0.02 -15.43
CA HIS A 169 -18.72 -0.48 -16.20
C HIS A 169 -18.63 -2.00 -16.12
N ASP A 170 -18.23 -2.65 -17.22
CA ASP A 170 -17.92 -4.08 -17.22
C ASP A 170 -16.79 -4.39 -16.23
N PHE A 171 -16.84 -5.54 -15.57
CA PHE A 171 -15.80 -5.95 -14.61
C PHE A 171 -14.37 -5.96 -15.20
N ALA A 172 -14.23 -6.12 -16.52
CA ALA A 172 -12.96 -5.99 -17.22
C ALA A 172 -12.29 -4.61 -17.03
N PHE A 173 -13.08 -3.56 -16.83
CA PHE A 173 -12.52 -2.24 -16.52
C PHE A 173 -11.76 -2.26 -15.19
N PHE A 174 -12.37 -2.81 -14.14
CA PHE A 174 -11.79 -2.82 -12.79
C PHE A 174 -10.64 -3.81 -12.65
N ILE A 175 -10.71 -4.96 -13.33
CA ILE A 175 -9.70 -6.01 -13.23
C ILE A 175 -8.49 -5.74 -14.14
N PHE A 176 -8.70 -5.21 -15.35
CA PHE A 176 -7.62 -5.06 -16.33
C PHE A 176 -7.24 -3.60 -16.62
N THR A 177 -8.21 -2.69 -16.68
CA THR A 177 -7.96 -1.30 -17.13
C THR A 177 -7.52 -0.39 -15.99
N LEU A 178 -8.22 -0.43 -14.86
CA LEU A 178 -7.94 0.41 -13.71
C LEU A 178 -6.49 0.19 -13.19
N PRO A 179 -6.01 -1.06 -12.95
CA PRO A 179 -4.64 -1.28 -12.49
C PRO A 179 -3.57 -0.74 -13.45
N ALA A 180 -3.79 -0.83 -14.77
CA ALA A 180 -2.86 -0.30 -15.76
C ALA A 180 -2.82 1.24 -15.78
N LEU A 181 -3.97 1.91 -15.60
CA LEU A 181 -4.04 3.37 -15.47
C LEU A 181 -3.41 3.86 -14.16
N GLU A 182 -3.65 3.14 -13.06
CA GLU A 182 -3.05 3.37 -11.75
C GLU A 182 -1.52 3.24 -11.83
N LEU A 183 -1.01 2.17 -12.44
CA LEU A 183 0.41 1.93 -12.69
C LEU A 183 1.03 3.06 -13.50
N LEU A 184 0.43 3.42 -14.65
CA LEU A 184 0.93 4.48 -15.52
C LEU A 184 1.00 5.81 -14.77
N ARG A 185 -0.06 6.18 -14.06
CA ARG A 185 -0.10 7.43 -13.29
C ARG A 185 0.95 7.44 -12.18
N ALA A 186 1.00 6.39 -11.35
CA ALA A 186 1.94 6.30 -10.24
C ALA A 186 3.40 6.38 -10.73
N TRP A 187 3.69 5.70 -11.83
CA TRP A 187 5.00 5.73 -12.47
C TRP A 187 5.34 7.13 -13.03
N LEU A 188 4.40 7.81 -13.69
CA LEU A 188 4.59 9.19 -14.17
C LEU A 188 4.80 10.18 -13.02
N VAL A 189 4.13 10.00 -11.88
CA VAL A 189 4.37 10.81 -10.67
C VAL A 189 5.81 10.62 -10.20
N ALA A 190 6.29 9.38 -10.08
CA ALA A 190 7.67 9.09 -9.70
C ALA A 190 8.68 9.71 -10.68
N ALA A 191 8.40 9.64 -11.99
CA ALA A 191 9.23 10.25 -13.02
C ALA A 191 9.28 11.79 -12.90
N VAL A 192 8.13 12.45 -12.78
CA VAL A 192 8.05 13.92 -12.66
C VAL A 192 8.73 14.41 -11.39
N VAL A 193 8.51 13.75 -10.24
CA VAL A 193 9.16 14.10 -8.97
C VAL A 193 10.67 13.93 -9.07
N THR A 194 11.14 12.81 -9.63
CA THR A 194 12.58 12.55 -9.81
C THR A 194 13.23 13.60 -10.71
N VAL A 195 12.58 13.96 -11.83
CA VAL A 195 13.06 15.02 -12.72
C VAL A 195 13.06 16.38 -12.02
N ALA A 196 12.04 16.70 -11.22
CA ALA A 196 12.01 17.92 -10.43
C ALA A 196 13.18 17.99 -9.44
N LEU A 197 13.51 16.89 -8.77
CA LEU A 197 14.67 16.79 -7.88
C LEU A 197 15.99 16.94 -8.65
N LEU A 198 16.14 16.31 -9.82
CA LEU A 198 17.32 16.45 -10.67
C LEU A 198 17.52 17.91 -11.13
N VAL A 199 16.45 18.58 -11.55
CA VAL A 199 16.48 19.99 -11.97
C VAL A 199 16.81 20.89 -10.78
N ALA A 200 16.18 20.68 -9.63
CA ALA A 200 16.46 21.42 -8.41
C ALA A 200 17.92 21.26 -7.97
N GLY A 201 18.43 20.02 -7.96
CA GLY A 201 19.82 19.70 -7.67
C GLY A 201 20.79 20.37 -8.65
N PHE A 202 20.46 20.38 -9.94
CA PHE A 202 21.25 21.08 -10.95
C PHE A 202 21.32 22.60 -10.69
N TYR A 203 20.21 23.26 -10.37
CA TYR A 203 20.21 24.68 -9.99
C TYR A 203 21.01 24.93 -8.71
N TYR A 204 20.82 24.09 -7.69
CA TYR A 204 21.52 24.21 -6.41
C TYR A 204 23.05 24.10 -6.57
N LEU A 205 23.51 23.05 -7.26
CA LEU A 205 24.93 22.84 -7.56
C LEU A 205 25.48 24.01 -8.38
N THR A 206 24.77 24.45 -9.42
CA THR A 206 25.23 25.55 -10.28
C THR A 206 25.33 26.88 -9.53
N SER A 207 24.37 27.15 -8.64
CA SER A 207 24.38 28.33 -7.78
C SER A 207 25.55 28.32 -6.80
N ARG A 208 25.85 27.16 -6.20
CA ARG A 208 27.00 26.98 -5.31
C ARG A 208 28.34 27.27 -6.00
N PHE A 209 28.50 26.87 -7.27
CA PHE A 209 29.69 27.17 -8.07
C PHE A 209 29.82 28.65 -8.46
N ARG A 210 28.71 29.39 -8.56
CA ARG A 210 28.69 30.81 -8.94
C ARG A 210 28.71 31.77 -7.73
N MET A 211 28.65 31.26 -6.51
CA MET A 211 28.46 32.07 -5.28
C MET A 211 27.27 33.05 -5.36
N ASP A 212 26.34 32.82 -6.28
CA ASP A 212 25.19 33.66 -6.53
C ASP A 212 23.94 32.82 -6.32
N HIS A 213 23.31 33.04 -5.16
CA HIS A 213 22.17 32.27 -4.68
C HIS A 213 20.85 32.65 -5.39
N PHE A 214 20.82 33.77 -6.12
CA PHE A 214 19.58 34.34 -6.65
C PHE A 214 19.57 34.58 -8.16
N ALA A 215 20.71 34.50 -8.86
CA ALA A 215 20.84 34.74 -10.31
C ALA A 215 19.75 34.09 -11.18
N PHE A 216 19.35 32.85 -10.87
CA PHE A 216 18.41 32.07 -11.68
C PHE A 216 17.14 31.69 -10.95
N MET A 217 16.86 32.37 -9.83
CA MET A 217 15.74 32.05 -8.96
C MET A 217 14.40 32.14 -9.70
N ASN A 218 14.26 33.08 -10.65
CA ASN A 218 13.03 33.21 -11.45
C ASN A 218 12.84 32.05 -12.44
N GLN A 219 13.91 31.60 -13.10
CA GLN A 219 13.87 30.48 -14.04
C GLN A 219 13.67 29.15 -13.30
N ALA A 220 14.33 28.97 -12.16
CA ALA A 220 14.14 27.82 -11.28
C ALA A 220 12.70 27.75 -10.76
N ARG A 221 12.13 28.89 -10.31
CA ARG A 221 10.72 28.98 -9.89
C ARG A 221 9.76 28.65 -11.03
N LEU A 222 10.01 29.14 -12.24
CA LEU A 222 9.16 28.80 -13.40
C LEU A 222 9.17 27.29 -13.67
N GLN A 223 10.34 26.65 -13.72
CA GLN A 223 10.41 25.20 -13.94
C GLN A 223 9.78 24.41 -12.80
N ALA A 224 10.03 24.79 -11.55
CA ALA A 224 9.39 24.17 -10.39
C ALA A 224 7.87 24.31 -10.45
N ALA A 225 7.35 25.47 -10.87
CA ALA A 225 5.93 25.71 -11.03
C ALA A 225 5.30 24.88 -12.15
N LEU A 226 5.98 24.73 -13.30
CA LEU A 226 5.48 23.92 -14.42
C LEU A 226 5.54 22.41 -14.12
N LEU A 227 6.62 21.94 -13.50
CA LEU A 227 6.73 20.55 -13.04
C LEU A 227 5.72 20.26 -11.92
N GLY A 228 5.53 21.22 -11.01
CA GLY A 228 4.48 21.16 -9.98
C GLY A 228 3.08 21.12 -10.61
N ALA A 229 2.80 21.92 -11.63
CA ALA A 229 1.53 21.88 -12.34
C ALA A 229 1.30 20.51 -13.01
N ALA A 230 2.31 19.95 -13.68
CA ALA A 230 2.24 18.62 -14.27
C ALA A 230 1.98 17.53 -13.19
N LEU A 231 2.67 17.63 -12.05
CA LEU A 231 2.44 16.75 -10.91
C LEU A 231 1.00 16.86 -10.38
N PHE A 232 0.45 18.08 -10.28
CA PHE A 232 -0.92 18.28 -9.82
C PHE A 232 -1.98 17.76 -10.81
N LEU A 233 -1.70 17.77 -12.12
CA LEU A 233 -2.55 17.10 -13.10
C LEU A 233 -2.55 15.58 -12.91
N LEU A 234 -1.39 14.99 -12.61
CA LEU A 234 -1.30 13.56 -12.29
C LEU A 234 -2.02 13.24 -10.96
N ILE A 235 -1.89 14.10 -9.94
CA ILE A 235 -2.65 13.99 -8.69
C ILE A 235 -4.15 14.08 -8.94
N ALA A 236 -4.59 14.99 -9.82
CA ALA A 236 -6.00 15.10 -10.21
C ALA A 236 -6.49 13.81 -10.89
N ALA A 237 -5.71 13.26 -11.82
CA ALA A 237 -6.01 11.95 -12.41
C ALA A 237 -6.09 10.84 -11.35
N GLY A 238 -5.27 10.91 -10.30
CA GLY A 238 -5.34 9.99 -9.16
C GLY A 238 -6.64 10.12 -8.37
N HIS A 239 -7.06 11.33 -8.04
CA HIS A 239 -8.36 11.56 -7.38
C HIS A 239 -9.52 11.06 -8.24
N TRP A 240 -9.45 11.26 -9.56
CA TRP A 240 -10.49 10.76 -10.47
C TRP A 240 -10.53 9.24 -10.50
N LEU A 241 -9.40 8.58 -10.71
CA LEU A 241 -9.31 7.12 -10.79
C LEU A 241 -9.68 6.46 -9.46
N SER A 242 -9.29 7.06 -8.33
CA SER A 242 -9.63 6.55 -7.01
C SER A 242 -11.14 6.38 -6.83
N ARG A 243 -12.00 7.13 -7.52
CA ARG A 243 -13.46 6.91 -7.47
C ARG A 243 -13.83 5.46 -7.74
N TYR A 244 -13.20 4.82 -8.71
CA TYR A 244 -13.45 3.42 -9.08
C TYR A 244 -12.91 2.43 -8.06
N GLU A 245 -11.86 2.80 -7.32
CA GLU A 245 -11.31 1.98 -6.23
C GLU A 245 -12.24 1.89 -5.02
N LEU A 246 -13.32 2.68 -4.96
CA LEU A 246 -14.33 2.56 -3.90
C LEU A 246 -15.02 1.19 -3.90
N LEU A 247 -14.97 0.43 -5.01
CA LEU A 247 -15.41 -0.97 -5.03
C LEU A 247 -14.53 -1.89 -4.16
N TYR A 248 -13.34 -1.45 -3.74
CA TYR A 248 -12.46 -2.16 -2.82
C TYR A 248 -12.44 -1.50 -1.43
N SER A 249 -13.36 -0.58 -1.14
CA SER A 249 -13.44 0.14 0.14
C SER A 249 -13.71 -0.82 1.31
N PRO A 250 -12.96 -0.72 2.43
CA PRO A 250 -13.19 -1.52 3.64
C PRO A 250 -14.08 -0.82 4.68
N THR A 251 -14.77 0.26 4.31
CA THR A 251 -15.39 1.19 5.29
C THR A 251 -16.63 0.61 5.99
N GLY A 252 -17.39 -0.27 5.33
CA GLY A 252 -18.61 -0.88 5.87
C GLY A 252 -18.42 -2.29 6.41
N ALA A 253 -19.52 -2.98 6.68
CA ALA A 253 -19.52 -4.37 7.15
C ALA A 253 -18.89 -5.37 6.14
N VAL A 254 -18.85 -5.00 4.86
CA VAL A 254 -18.27 -5.79 3.76
C VAL A 254 -17.40 -4.89 2.87
N TYR A 255 -16.50 -5.50 2.10
CA TYR A 255 -15.77 -4.77 1.06
C TYR A 255 -16.71 -4.32 -0.05
N GLY A 256 -16.57 -3.07 -0.49
CA GLY A 256 -17.38 -2.49 -1.54
C GLY A 256 -17.83 -1.07 -1.24
N VAL A 257 -18.53 -0.47 -2.19
CA VAL A 257 -19.11 0.87 -2.04
C VAL A 257 -20.21 0.81 -0.98
N GLY A 258 -20.00 1.48 0.16
CA GLY A 258 -21.03 1.71 1.17
C GLY A 258 -21.86 2.98 0.95
N HIS A 259 -22.75 3.29 1.88
CA HIS A 259 -23.59 4.50 1.83
C HIS A 259 -22.75 5.78 1.96
N THR A 260 -21.76 5.80 2.86
CA THR A 260 -20.81 6.92 2.96
C THR A 260 -19.96 7.06 1.70
N ASP A 261 -19.59 5.94 1.08
CA ASP A 261 -18.75 5.97 -0.12
C ASP A 261 -19.48 6.61 -1.30
N SER A 262 -20.72 6.21 -1.54
CA SER A 262 -21.55 6.74 -2.64
C SER A 262 -21.93 8.22 -2.44
N VAL A 263 -22.34 8.61 -1.23
CA VAL A 263 -22.86 9.95 -0.96
C VAL A 263 -21.76 10.97 -0.67
N VAL A 264 -20.65 10.55 -0.05
CA VAL A 264 -19.59 11.46 0.42
C VAL A 264 -18.28 11.23 -0.34
N ASN A 265 -17.72 10.03 -0.33
CA ASN A 265 -16.39 9.81 -0.90
C ASN A 265 -16.37 9.98 -2.42
N LEU A 266 -17.40 9.52 -3.12
CA LEU A 266 -17.50 9.62 -4.58
C LEU A 266 -17.52 11.09 -5.06
N PRO A 267 -18.44 11.95 -4.60
CA PRO A 267 -18.40 13.38 -4.95
C PRO A 267 -17.19 14.08 -4.32
N GLY A 268 -16.72 13.66 -3.15
CA GLY A 268 -15.52 14.20 -2.51
C GLY A 268 -14.27 14.04 -3.37
N ARG A 269 -14.04 12.84 -3.93
CA ARG A 269 -12.94 12.55 -4.87
C ARG A 269 -13.08 13.34 -6.17
N ALA A 270 -14.29 13.55 -6.67
CA ALA A 270 -14.53 14.44 -7.82
C ALA A 270 -14.19 15.91 -7.50
N LEU A 271 -14.57 16.41 -6.32
CA LEU A 271 -14.22 17.76 -5.88
C LEU A 271 -12.70 17.92 -5.70
N LEU A 272 -12.01 16.94 -5.11
CA LEU A 272 -10.55 16.94 -4.98
C LEU A 272 -9.85 16.94 -6.35
N THR A 273 -10.43 16.27 -7.36
CA THR A 273 -9.96 16.36 -8.74
C THR A 273 -9.99 17.79 -9.25
N VAL A 274 -11.12 18.48 -9.09
CA VAL A 274 -11.28 19.90 -9.50
C VAL A 274 -10.30 20.80 -8.76
N ILE A 275 -10.14 20.62 -7.44
CA ILE A 275 -9.18 21.38 -6.62
C ILE A 275 -7.75 21.15 -7.11
N ALA A 276 -7.38 19.91 -7.42
CA ALA A 276 -6.05 19.58 -7.93
C ALA A 276 -5.78 20.18 -9.33
N VAL A 277 -6.76 20.16 -10.24
CA VAL A 277 -6.67 20.84 -11.55
C VAL A 277 -6.54 22.37 -11.37
N ALA A 278 -7.33 22.96 -10.48
CA ALA A 278 -7.23 24.38 -10.17
C ALA A 278 -5.85 24.74 -9.59
N ALA A 279 -5.31 23.90 -8.71
CA ALA A 279 -3.97 24.07 -8.17
C ALA A 279 -2.89 23.97 -9.27
N ALA A 280 -3.01 23.04 -10.23
CA ALA A 280 -2.13 22.97 -11.39
C ALA A 280 -2.15 24.28 -12.21
N GLY A 281 -3.35 24.80 -12.51
CA GLY A 281 -3.53 26.06 -13.22
C GLY A 281 -2.93 27.26 -12.48
N LEU A 282 -3.14 27.34 -11.17
CA LEU A 282 -2.58 28.40 -10.31
C LEU A 282 -1.06 28.33 -10.25
N LEU A 283 -0.47 27.13 -10.13
CA LEU A 283 0.98 26.95 -10.16
C LEU A 283 1.57 27.41 -11.49
N ALA A 284 1.03 26.95 -12.62
CA ALA A 284 1.48 27.36 -13.95
C ALA A 284 1.36 28.88 -14.14
N TRP A 285 0.23 29.47 -13.75
CA TRP A 285 0.00 30.91 -13.80
C TRP A 285 1.01 31.69 -12.94
N ALA A 286 1.22 31.27 -11.69
CA ALA A 286 2.14 31.92 -10.75
C ALA A 286 3.59 31.85 -11.26
N GLY A 287 3.99 30.72 -11.86
CA GLY A 287 5.28 30.56 -12.51
C GLY A 287 5.48 31.50 -13.69
N ILE A 288 4.52 31.52 -14.63
CA ILE A 288 4.58 32.36 -15.84
C ILE A 288 4.58 33.85 -15.49
N ARG A 289 3.74 34.27 -14.54
CA ARG A 289 3.65 35.67 -14.07
C ARG A 289 4.73 36.05 -13.06
N ARG A 290 5.66 35.13 -12.72
CA ARG A 290 6.77 35.33 -11.77
C ARG A 290 6.30 35.92 -10.44
N LYS A 291 5.19 35.40 -9.91
CA LYS A 291 4.63 35.84 -8.63
C LYS A 291 5.54 35.43 -7.45
N SER A 292 5.26 35.98 -6.28
CA SER A 292 6.01 35.66 -5.05
C SER A 292 5.89 34.17 -4.71
N PRO A 293 6.88 33.57 -4.01
CA PRO A 293 6.88 32.14 -3.69
C PRO A 293 5.65 31.68 -2.90
N ALA A 294 4.97 32.58 -2.18
CA ALA A 294 3.71 32.29 -1.49
C ALA A 294 2.62 31.73 -2.43
N TYR A 295 2.58 32.18 -3.69
CA TYR A 295 1.63 31.69 -4.70
C TYR A 295 1.97 30.30 -5.22
N LEU A 296 3.17 29.78 -4.97
CA LEU A 296 3.55 28.40 -5.28
C LEU A 296 3.22 27.45 -4.12
N VAL A 297 3.32 27.93 -2.88
CA VAL A 297 3.02 27.15 -1.67
C VAL A 297 1.51 27.06 -1.42
N GLY A 298 0.78 28.16 -1.62
CA GLY A 298 -0.65 28.25 -1.34
C GLY A 298 -1.52 27.16 -1.98
N PRO A 299 -1.42 26.90 -3.30
CA PRO A 299 -2.20 25.85 -3.96
C PRO A 299 -1.91 24.46 -3.40
N VAL A 300 -0.65 24.17 -3.06
CA VAL A 300 -0.23 22.87 -2.50
C VAL A 300 -0.82 22.67 -1.10
N VAL A 301 -0.68 23.68 -0.23
CA VAL A 301 -1.23 23.65 1.12
C VAL A 301 -2.76 23.59 1.10
N GLY A 302 -3.40 24.36 0.23
CA GLY A 302 -4.86 24.36 0.07
C GLY A 302 -5.39 23.00 -0.36
N TRP A 303 -4.76 22.36 -1.35
CA TRP A 303 -5.09 20.99 -1.75
C TRP A 303 -4.85 19.97 -0.63
N PHE A 304 -3.74 20.10 0.12
CA PHE A 304 -3.44 19.21 1.23
C PHE A 304 -4.51 19.30 2.33
N ILE A 305 -4.88 20.52 2.74
CA ILE A 305 -5.96 20.76 3.70
C ILE A 305 -7.28 20.20 3.16
N ALA A 306 -7.61 20.46 1.89
CA ALA A 306 -8.82 19.94 1.27
C ALA A 306 -8.85 18.40 1.30
N THR A 307 -7.71 17.73 1.06
CA THR A 307 -7.61 16.27 1.11
C THR A 307 -7.86 15.74 2.53
N LEU A 308 -7.33 16.40 3.56
CA LEU A 308 -7.60 16.03 4.96
C LEU A 308 -9.08 16.20 5.33
N LEU A 309 -9.69 17.32 4.93
CA LEU A 309 -11.07 17.63 5.28
C LEU A 309 -12.07 16.77 4.48
N ILE A 310 -11.95 16.74 3.16
CA ILE A 310 -12.89 16.09 2.25
C ILE A 310 -12.65 14.58 2.22
N GLY A 311 -11.39 14.14 2.19
CA GLY A 311 -11.03 12.74 2.04
C GLY A 311 -11.04 11.93 3.33
N ASN A 312 -10.86 12.56 4.50
CA ASN A 312 -10.80 11.85 5.78
C ASN A 312 -11.87 12.33 6.77
N ALA A 313 -11.89 13.64 7.09
CA ALA A 313 -12.75 14.14 8.17
C ALA A 313 -14.25 14.06 7.83
N ALA A 314 -14.63 14.49 6.64
CA ALA A 314 -16.02 14.46 6.17
C ALA A 314 -16.63 13.05 6.13
N PRO A 315 -16.01 12.03 5.49
CA PRO A 315 -16.56 10.69 5.49
C PRO A 315 -16.57 10.06 6.88
N ALA A 316 -15.52 10.25 7.70
CA ALA A 316 -15.49 9.72 9.06
C ALA A 316 -16.61 10.29 9.93
N LEU A 317 -16.86 11.60 9.83
CA LEU A 317 -17.94 12.25 10.56
C LEU A 317 -19.32 11.80 10.06
N PHE A 318 -19.49 11.67 8.75
CA PHE A 318 -20.74 11.22 8.16
C PHE A 318 -21.06 9.77 8.51
N GLN A 319 -20.07 8.88 8.44
CA GLN A 319 -20.20 7.48 8.86
C GLN A 319 -20.67 7.41 10.32
N ARG A 320 -19.96 8.09 11.22
CA ARG A 320 -20.24 8.05 12.66
C ARG A 320 -21.57 8.69 13.06
N LEU A 321 -21.93 9.82 12.45
CA LEU A 321 -23.11 10.58 12.87
C LEU A 321 -24.39 10.18 12.14
N ARG A 322 -24.29 9.65 10.91
CA ARG A 322 -25.45 9.37 10.06
C ARG A 322 -25.62 7.88 9.75
N VAL A 323 -24.54 7.18 9.42
CA VAL A 323 -24.62 5.78 8.97
C VAL A 323 -24.68 4.83 10.14
N GLU A 324 -23.71 4.83 11.04
CA GLU A 324 -23.63 3.92 12.20
C GLU A 324 -24.93 3.87 13.04
N PRO A 325 -25.63 4.99 13.32
CA PRO A 325 -26.90 4.93 14.07
C PRO A 325 -28.03 4.19 13.36
N SER A 326 -27.96 4.03 12.03
CA SER A 326 -29.01 3.41 11.21
C SER A 326 -28.43 2.59 10.03
N GLU A 327 -27.36 1.85 10.30
CA GLU A 327 -26.51 1.22 9.28
C GLU A 327 -27.29 0.25 8.40
N LEU A 328 -28.05 -0.68 9.00
CA LEU A 328 -28.84 -1.66 8.25
C LEU A 328 -29.84 -1.03 7.28
N ALA A 329 -30.41 0.14 7.61
CA ALA A 329 -31.38 0.80 6.75
C ALA A 329 -30.71 1.50 5.56
N LEU A 330 -29.57 2.16 5.79
CA LEU A 330 -28.84 2.93 4.79
C LEU A 330 -27.94 2.05 3.90
N GLU A 331 -27.45 0.93 4.43
CA GLU A 331 -26.55 0.03 3.71
C GLU A 331 -27.26 -1.16 3.04
N ARG A 332 -28.57 -1.34 3.26
CA ARG A 332 -29.34 -2.50 2.78
C ARG A 332 -29.12 -2.81 1.29
N GLU A 333 -29.18 -1.80 0.43
CA GLU A 333 -29.03 -1.96 -1.01
C GLU A 333 -27.62 -2.38 -1.40
N TYR A 334 -26.60 -1.76 -0.79
CA TYR A 334 -25.19 -2.10 -1.02
C TYR A 334 -24.86 -3.52 -0.55
N LEU A 335 -25.42 -3.93 0.59
CA LEU A 335 -25.29 -5.30 1.11
C LEU A 335 -26.01 -6.30 0.20
N ALA A 336 -27.18 -5.97 -0.32
CA ALA A 336 -27.90 -6.82 -1.27
C ALA A 336 -27.09 -7.06 -2.55
N ASN A 337 -26.49 -6.00 -3.11
CA ASN A 337 -25.59 -6.09 -4.25
C ASN A 337 -24.37 -6.98 -3.91
N ASN A 338 -23.72 -6.75 -2.77
CA ASN A 338 -22.56 -7.56 -2.36
C ASN A 338 -22.93 -9.05 -2.24
N ILE A 339 -24.05 -9.37 -1.59
CA ILE A 339 -24.54 -10.75 -1.47
C ILE A 339 -24.80 -11.36 -2.85
N GLN A 340 -25.47 -10.62 -3.73
CA GLN A 340 -25.78 -11.10 -5.08
C GLN A 340 -24.52 -11.40 -5.88
N TYR A 341 -23.60 -10.44 -6.01
CA TYR A 341 -22.40 -10.61 -6.82
C TYR A 341 -21.41 -11.60 -6.20
N THR A 342 -21.36 -11.71 -4.88
CA THR A 342 -20.59 -12.79 -4.21
C THR A 342 -21.17 -14.15 -4.55
N ARG A 343 -22.50 -14.31 -4.48
CA ARG A 343 -23.16 -15.58 -4.84
C ARG A 343 -22.91 -15.94 -6.29
N GLN A 344 -23.00 -14.99 -7.22
CA GLN A 344 -22.70 -15.21 -8.64
C GLN A 344 -21.23 -15.58 -8.85
N ALA A 345 -20.29 -14.84 -8.26
CA ALA A 345 -18.86 -15.09 -8.41
C ALA A 345 -18.44 -16.49 -7.94
N TYR A 346 -19.05 -17.00 -6.85
CA TYR A 346 -18.81 -18.35 -6.33
C TYR A 346 -19.75 -19.41 -6.91
N GLY A 347 -20.66 -19.07 -7.83
CA GLY A 347 -21.65 -19.99 -8.41
C GLY A 347 -22.67 -20.55 -7.40
N LEU A 348 -22.93 -19.83 -6.30
CA LEU A 348 -23.87 -20.22 -5.24
C LEU A 348 -25.33 -20.00 -5.62
N ASP A 349 -25.58 -19.25 -6.68
CA ASP A 349 -26.88 -19.08 -7.32
C ASP A 349 -27.34 -20.35 -8.05
N GLN A 350 -26.42 -21.26 -8.40
CA GLN A 350 -26.70 -22.53 -9.08
C GLN A 350 -26.95 -23.70 -8.10
N LEU A 351 -26.93 -23.45 -6.79
CA LEU A 351 -27.13 -24.48 -5.79
C LEU A 351 -28.58 -25.00 -5.80
N GLN A 352 -28.72 -26.30 -6.04
CA GLN A 352 -30.00 -26.99 -5.92
C GLN A 352 -30.20 -27.49 -4.50
N SER A 353 -31.08 -26.84 -3.74
CA SER A 353 -31.51 -27.37 -2.45
C SER A 353 -32.36 -28.62 -2.68
N ARG A 354 -31.86 -29.78 -2.22
CA ARG A 354 -32.62 -31.03 -2.21
C ARG A 354 -33.05 -31.30 -0.78
N SER A 355 -34.35 -31.23 -0.53
CA SER A 355 -34.89 -31.75 0.72
C SER A 355 -34.62 -33.25 0.76
N HIS A 356 -33.98 -33.72 1.82
CA HIS A 356 -33.92 -35.14 2.15
C HIS A 356 -35.03 -35.40 3.17
N PRO A 357 -36.29 -35.66 2.73
CA PRO A 357 -37.36 -35.92 3.67
C PRO A 357 -37.00 -37.18 4.46
N ALA A 358 -37.05 -37.10 5.79
CA ALA A 358 -36.94 -38.27 6.65
C ALA A 358 -37.99 -39.30 6.18
N ARG A 359 -37.53 -40.46 5.73
CA ARG A 359 -38.41 -41.54 5.27
C ARG A 359 -38.83 -42.36 6.49
N GLY A 360 -40.13 -42.40 6.77
CA GLY A 360 -40.72 -43.22 7.84
C GLY A 360 -41.83 -42.48 8.57
N THR A 361 -42.88 -43.19 8.97
CA THR A 361 -43.86 -42.71 9.95
C THR A 361 -43.33 -43.04 11.33
N VAL A 362 -43.10 -42.03 12.18
CA VAL A 362 -42.75 -42.25 13.59
C VAL A 362 -44.01 -42.73 14.31
N ASP A 363 -44.12 -44.04 14.54
CA ASP A 363 -45.19 -44.65 15.33
C ASP A 363 -44.68 -45.03 16.74
N ALA A 364 -45.62 -45.43 17.61
CA ALA A 364 -45.29 -45.76 19.00
C ALA A 364 -44.30 -46.94 19.11
N ALA A 365 -44.37 -47.90 18.18
CA ALA A 365 -43.44 -49.03 18.13
C ALA A 365 -42.02 -48.57 17.78
N THR A 366 -41.88 -47.72 16.76
CA THR A 366 -40.59 -47.13 16.36
C THR A 366 -39.95 -46.35 17.51
N VAL A 367 -40.72 -45.57 18.27
CA VAL A 367 -40.23 -44.85 19.45
C VAL A 367 -39.82 -45.82 20.56
N ALA A 368 -40.59 -46.88 20.81
CA ALA A 368 -40.28 -47.88 21.82
C ALA A 368 -39.01 -48.70 21.49
N GLU A 369 -38.77 -48.99 20.22
CA GLU A 369 -37.59 -49.73 19.75
C GLU A 369 -36.31 -48.87 19.72
N ASN A 370 -36.45 -47.54 19.69
CA ASN A 370 -35.34 -46.60 19.54
C ASN A 370 -35.10 -45.73 20.79
N GLN A 371 -35.36 -46.26 21.99
CA GLN A 371 -35.17 -45.51 23.26
C GLN A 371 -33.76 -44.93 23.39
N GLY A 372 -32.71 -45.65 22.96
CA GLY A 372 -31.34 -45.13 22.98
C GLY A 372 -31.14 -43.89 22.10
N THR A 373 -31.91 -43.71 21.02
CA THR A 373 -31.88 -42.48 20.22
C THR A 373 -32.68 -41.39 20.90
N ILE A 374 -33.91 -41.69 21.35
CA ILE A 374 -34.82 -40.73 22.01
C ILE A 374 -34.18 -40.11 23.25
N GLN A 375 -33.51 -40.92 24.06
CA GLN A 375 -32.81 -40.48 25.28
C GLN A 375 -31.54 -39.67 25.01
N ASN A 376 -31.09 -39.58 23.75
CA ASN A 376 -29.86 -38.90 23.34
C ASN A 376 -30.07 -37.88 22.21
N VAL A 377 -31.31 -37.53 21.87
CA VAL A 377 -31.60 -36.47 20.88
C VAL A 377 -31.09 -35.14 21.43
N ARG A 378 -30.11 -34.55 20.74
CA ARG A 378 -29.55 -33.27 21.17
C ARG A 378 -30.52 -32.12 20.92
N LEU A 379 -31.02 -31.54 22.00
CA LEU A 379 -31.86 -30.34 22.00
C LEU A 379 -31.05 -29.04 22.13
N TRP A 380 -29.80 -29.13 22.61
CA TRP A 380 -28.91 -27.99 22.82
C TRP A 380 -27.96 -27.77 21.65
N ASP A 381 -27.73 -26.51 21.31
CA ASP A 381 -26.63 -26.10 20.43
C ASP A 381 -25.44 -25.58 21.25
N GLU A 382 -24.23 -25.71 20.71
CA GLU A 382 -22.98 -25.37 21.39
C GLU A 382 -22.93 -23.88 21.77
N SER A 383 -23.34 -22.97 20.88
CA SER A 383 -23.21 -21.53 21.11
C SER A 383 -24.17 -21.00 22.19
N PRO A 384 -25.48 -21.31 22.17
CA PRO A 384 -26.41 -20.90 23.23
C PRO A 384 -26.12 -21.54 24.59
N LEU A 385 -25.67 -22.81 24.60
CA LEU A 385 -25.34 -23.51 25.84
C LEU A 385 -24.08 -22.92 26.50
N LEU A 386 -23.07 -22.57 25.71
CA LEU A 386 -21.87 -21.88 26.18
C LEU A 386 -22.21 -20.54 26.88
N GLN A 387 -23.10 -19.75 26.28
CA GLN A 387 -23.57 -18.50 26.89
C GLN A 387 -24.30 -18.76 28.21
N SER A 388 -25.12 -19.81 28.27
CA SER A 388 -25.86 -20.19 29.47
C SER A 388 -24.92 -20.62 30.60
N TYR A 389 -23.91 -21.45 30.32
CA TYR A 389 -22.90 -21.85 31.29
C TYR A 389 -22.11 -20.66 31.85
N ASN A 390 -21.70 -19.73 30.98
CA ASN A 390 -21.01 -18.51 31.41
C ASN A 390 -21.89 -17.54 32.23
N GLN A 391 -23.22 -17.70 32.20
CA GLN A 391 -24.13 -16.92 33.05
C GLN A 391 -24.45 -17.59 34.38
N ILE A 392 -24.68 -18.91 34.39
CA ILE A 392 -25.25 -19.61 35.56
C ILE A 392 -24.24 -20.46 36.33
N GLN A 393 -23.18 -20.94 35.67
CA GLN A 393 -22.13 -21.80 36.26
C GLN A 393 -20.84 -21.04 36.60
N PHE A 394 -20.88 -19.72 36.43
CA PHE A 394 -19.87 -18.76 36.83
C PHE A 394 -20.09 -18.38 38.30
N PHE A 395 -19.27 -18.90 39.21
CA PHE A 395 -19.35 -18.59 40.64
C PHE A 395 -18.22 -17.65 41.13
N ARG A 396 -17.28 -17.32 40.24
CA ARG A 396 -16.18 -16.36 40.45
C ARG A 396 -15.89 -15.63 39.16
N LEU A 397 -15.55 -14.34 39.28
CA LEU A 397 -15.24 -13.41 38.19
C LEU A 397 -14.18 -13.90 37.19
N TYR A 398 -13.27 -14.76 37.65
CA TYR A 398 -12.13 -15.25 36.87
C TYR A 398 -12.36 -16.62 36.19
N TYR A 399 -13.54 -17.24 36.33
CA TYR A 399 -13.84 -18.46 35.59
C TYR A 399 -14.53 -18.17 34.26
N ASP A 400 -14.20 -18.97 33.25
CA ASP A 400 -14.76 -18.88 31.91
C ASP A 400 -14.92 -20.27 31.31
N PHE A 401 -15.96 -20.46 30.50
CA PHE A 401 -16.08 -21.59 29.60
C PHE A 401 -15.73 -21.12 28.19
N LEU A 402 -14.81 -21.81 27.53
CA LEU A 402 -14.31 -21.43 26.20
C LEU A 402 -15.03 -22.15 25.06
N ALA A 403 -15.43 -23.40 25.31
CA ALA A 403 -16.13 -24.24 24.34
C ALA A 403 -17.00 -25.26 25.08
N VAL A 404 -18.11 -25.65 24.44
CA VAL A 404 -18.94 -26.78 24.85
C VAL A 404 -18.72 -27.90 23.85
N HIS A 405 -18.48 -29.11 24.37
CA HIS A 405 -18.28 -30.30 23.56
C HIS A 405 -19.36 -31.32 23.85
N THR A 406 -19.70 -32.11 22.83
CA THR A 406 -20.64 -33.23 22.94
C THR A 406 -19.85 -34.51 23.14
N ASP A 407 -20.16 -35.27 24.20
CA ASP A 407 -19.52 -36.57 24.46
C ASP A 407 -20.53 -37.55 25.11
N ARG A 408 -20.11 -38.79 25.35
CA ARG A 408 -20.95 -39.85 25.92
C ARG A 408 -20.31 -40.41 27.20
N TYR A 409 -21.08 -40.41 28.28
CA TYR A 409 -20.66 -40.95 29.57
C TYR A 409 -21.71 -41.92 30.11
N THR A 410 -21.26 -42.86 30.94
CA THR A 410 -22.16 -43.76 31.65
C THR A 410 -22.65 -43.04 32.91
N VAL A 411 -23.94 -42.73 32.98
CA VAL A 411 -24.57 -42.06 34.13
C VAL A 411 -25.51 -43.06 34.78
N GLY A 412 -25.11 -43.61 35.93
CA GLY A 412 -25.73 -44.81 36.48
C GLY A 412 -25.29 -46.04 35.68
N ASP A 413 -26.25 -46.85 35.20
CA ASP A 413 -26.01 -48.02 34.33
C ASP A 413 -26.33 -47.74 32.84
N GLU A 414 -26.64 -46.49 32.48
CA GLU A 414 -27.03 -46.10 31.11
C GLU A 414 -25.99 -45.20 30.44
N LEU A 415 -25.68 -45.49 29.17
CA LEU A 415 -24.85 -44.62 28.34
C LEU A 415 -25.67 -43.40 27.86
N ARG A 416 -25.30 -42.21 28.33
CA ARG A 416 -25.96 -40.95 27.97
C ARG A 416 -25.02 -39.99 27.27
N GLN A 417 -25.56 -39.30 26.28
CA GLN A 417 -24.91 -38.19 25.61
C GLN A 417 -25.10 -36.93 26.44
N VAL A 418 -24.00 -36.23 26.67
CA VAL A 418 -23.96 -35.00 27.46
C VAL A 418 -23.24 -33.93 26.66
N MET A 419 -23.55 -32.69 26.98
CA MET A 419 -22.72 -31.56 26.59
C MET A 419 -22.01 -31.06 27.82
N LEU A 420 -20.70 -30.86 27.69
CA LEU A 420 -19.85 -30.44 28.79
C LEU A 420 -18.88 -29.35 28.38
N ALA A 421 -18.45 -28.58 29.37
CA ALA A 421 -17.41 -27.58 29.22
C ALA A 421 -16.51 -27.60 30.45
N THR A 422 -15.20 -27.54 30.23
CA THR A 422 -14.23 -27.38 31.31
C THR A 422 -14.29 -25.96 31.83
N ARG A 423 -14.32 -25.82 33.16
CA ARG A 423 -14.30 -24.50 33.78
C ARG A 423 -12.87 -24.01 33.82
N GLU A 424 -12.52 -23.21 32.83
CA GLU A 424 -11.19 -22.64 32.68
C GLU A 424 -11.03 -21.37 33.52
N LEU A 425 -9.78 -21.04 33.80
CA LEU A 425 -9.41 -19.81 34.49
C LEU A 425 -8.94 -18.78 33.47
N SER A 426 -9.53 -17.58 33.50
CA SER A 426 -9.01 -16.41 32.79
C SER A 426 -8.34 -15.47 33.78
N ALA A 427 -7.01 -15.37 33.66
CA ALA A 427 -6.21 -14.45 34.47
C ALA A 427 -6.50 -12.98 34.15
N GLU A 428 -7.00 -12.69 32.95
CA GLU A 428 -7.37 -11.36 32.46
C GLU A 428 -8.62 -10.82 33.17
N LYS A 429 -9.49 -11.73 33.65
CA LYS A 429 -10.70 -11.37 34.41
C LYS A 429 -10.44 -11.19 35.92
N LEU A 430 -9.22 -11.40 36.40
CA LEU A 430 -8.83 -11.01 37.77
C LEU A 430 -8.81 -9.48 37.88
N PRO A 431 -9.11 -8.90 39.05
CA PRO A 431 -8.88 -7.47 39.29
C PRO A 431 -7.45 -7.09 38.94
N GLU A 432 -7.22 -5.91 38.32
CA GLU A 432 -5.88 -5.49 37.84
C GLU A 432 -4.79 -5.64 38.92
N GLU A 433 -5.12 -5.26 40.15
CA GLU A 433 -4.25 -5.34 41.33
C GLU A 433 -3.80 -6.77 41.67
N ALA A 434 -4.60 -7.77 41.28
CA ALA A 434 -4.39 -9.20 41.48
C ALA A 434 -3.78 -9.89 40.26
N GLN A 435 -3.59 -9.22 39.12
CA GLN A 435 -2.94 -9.77 37.91
C GLN A 435 -1.40 -9.80 38.01
N ARG A 436 -0.87 -10.06 39.21
CA ARG A 436 0.57 -10.11 39.46
C ARG A 436 1.17 -11.42 38.93
N TRP A 437 2.46 -11.40 38.62
CA TRP A 437 3.17 -12.58 38.13
C TRP A 437 2.95 -13.83 38.98
N VAL A 438 3.02 -13.69 40.32
CA VAL A 438 2.78 -14.77 41.29
C VAL A 438 1.38 -15.35 41.15
N ASN A 439 0.36 -14.50 41.00
CA ASN A 439 -1.02 -14.96 40.86
C ASN A 439 -1.24 -15.67 39.53
N ARG A 440 -0.65 -15.18 38.44
CA ARG A 440 -0.76 -15.80 37.11
C ARG A 440 0.00 -17.12 36.97
N HIS A 441 1.12 -17.30 37.68
CA HIS A 441 2.03 -18.43 37.44
C HIS A 441 2.14 -19.41 38.61
N LEU A 442 1.71 -19.03 39.83
CA LEU A 442 1.87 -19.86 41.03
C LEU A 442 0.55 -20.13 41.77
N GLN A 443 -0.41 -19.19 41.79
CA GLN A 443 -1.69 -19.39 42.50
C GLN A 443 -2.83 -19.81 41.58
N PHE A 444 -3.18 -18.97 40.61
CA PHE A 444 -4.26 -19.19 39.66
C PHE A 444 -3.65 -19.72 38.37
N THR A 445 -3.33 -21.01 38.38
CA THR A 445 -2.62 -21.66 37.26
C THR A 445 -3.54 -22.52 36.40
N HIS A 446 -4.67 -22.98 36.94
CA HIS A 446 -5.58 -23.89 36.25
C HIS A 446 -7.03 -23.59 36.61
N GLY A 447 -7.93 -23.96 35.70
CA GLY A 447 -9.36 -24.06 35.96
C GLY A 447 -9.71 -25.14 36.97
N TYR A 448 -10.97 -25.16 37.43
CA TYR A 448 -11.44 -26.19 38.34
C TYR A 448 -12.89 -26.62 38.05
N GLY A 449 -13.02 -27.90 37.69
CA GLY A 449 -14.29 -28.59 37.51
C GLY A 449 -14.82 -28.54 36.09
N VAL A 450 -15.99 -29.15 35.93
CA VAL A 450 -16.71 -29.28 34.66
C VAL A 450 -18.16 -28.88 34.90
N ALA A 451 -18.77 -28.20 33.93
CA ALA A 451 -20.22 -28.10 33.83
C ALA A 451 -20.67 -29.13 32.79
N MET A 452 -21.68 -29.93 33.13
CA MET A 452 -22.15 -31.01 32.28
C MET A 452 -23.67 -31.08 32.39
N SER A 453 -24.34 -31.07 31.25
CA SER A 453 -25.80 -31.21 31.17
C SER A 453 -26.16 -32.28 30.14
N PRO A 454 -27.18 -33.10 30.42
CA PRO A 454 -27.75 -34.01 29.42
C PRO A 454 -28.19 -33.24 28.17
N VAL A 455 -28.00 -33.84 26.99
CA VAL A 455 -28.35 -33.17 25.73
C VAL A 455 -29.86 -33.08 25.49
N THR A 456 -30.66 -33.87 26.23
CA THR A 456 -32.11 -34.02 26.08
C THR A 456 -32.94 -33.29 27.13
N GLU A 457 -32.33 -32.80 28.21
CA GLU A 457 -33.06 -32.30 29.37
C GLU A 457 -33.04 -30.77 29.43
N VAL A 458 -34.17 -30.21 29.87
CA VAL A 458 -34.37 -28.76 30.02
C VAL A 458 -35.09 -28.51 31.35
N GLN A 459 -34.53 -27.63 32.16
CA GLN A 459 -35.13 -27.20 33.42
C GLN A 459 -36.27 -26.20 33.18
N ALA A 460 -37.12 -25.98 34.19
CA ALA A 460 -38.15 -24.96 34.15
C ALA A 460 -37.55 -23.58 33.79
N GLY A 461 -38.13 -22.92 32.79
CA GLY A 461 -37.61 -21.64 32.26
C GLY A 461 -36.56 -21.77 31.15
N GLY A 462 -36.36 -22.96 30.58
CA GLY A 462 -35.52 -23.13 29.38
C GLY A 462 -34.02 -23.17 29.66
N ARG A 463 -33.62 -23.55 30.88
CA ARG A 463 -32.21 -23.63 31.29
C ARG A 463 -31.66 -25.05 31.14
N PRO A 464 -30.36 -25.21 30.91
CA PRO A 464 -29.72 -26.53 31.01
C PRO A 464 -29.81 -27.03 32.46
N THR A 465 -29.99 -28.34 32.62
CA THR A 465 -30.09 -29.02 33.91
C THR A 465 -28.75 -29.19 34.61
#